data_AF-A0A2U1N7A3-F1
#
_entry.id   AF-A0A2U1N7A3-F1
#
_cell.length_a   1.000
_cell.length_b   1.000
_cell.length_c   1.000
_cell.angle_alpha   90.00
_cell.angle_beta   90.00
_cell.angle_gamma   90.00
#
_symmetry.space_group_name_H-M   'P 1'
#
loop_
_entity.id
_entity.type
_entity.pdbx_description
1 polymer ?
#
loop_
_entity_poly.entity_id
_entity_poly.type
_entity_poly.pdbx_seq_one_letter_code
_entity_poly.pdbx_strand_id
1 'polypeptide(L)'
;MAKLEPLVGGSFLDGLEARVVFGGVWKHSLSELSGGQRSLLALSLMLALLLFKPAPLYILDEVDAALDTQNIGRIIKAHHPHSQVPKLVKCILSHTRTQFI
;
A
#
# COMPACT_ATOMS: atom_id res chain seq x y z
N MET A 1 -12.26 10.19 2.64
CA MET A 1 -12.50 10.24 1.17
C MET A 1 -11.17 10.38 0.47
N ALA A 2 -10.99 9.69 -0.67
CA ALA A 2 -9.78 9.76 -1.49
C ALA A 2 -10.16 9.71 -2.97
N LYS A 3 -9.37 10.35 -3.83
CA LYS A 3 -9.51 10.30 -5.29
C LYS A 3 -8.14 10.34 -5.97
N LEU A 4 -8.08 9.78 -7.16
CA LEU A 4 -6.93 9.88 -8.05
C LEU A 4 -7.27 10.89 -9.15
N GLU A 5 -6.41 11.88 -9.34
CA GLU A 5 -6.57 12.89 -10.40
C GLU A 5 -5.31 12.97 -11.25
N PRO A 6 -5.42 13.31 -12.54
CA PRO A 6 -4.25 13.60 -13.36
C PRO A 6 -3.44 14.77 -12.79
N LEU A 7 -2.17 14.81 -13.14
CA LEU A 7 -1.30 15.95 -12.88
C LEU A 7 -1.88 17.22 -13.51
N VAL A 8 -1.63 18.38 -12.91
CA VAL A 8 -2.13 19.66 -13.40
C VAL A 8 -1.64 19.89 -14.84
N GLY A 9 -2.57 19.91 -15.79
CA GLY A 9 -2.28 20.09 -17.22
C GLY A 9 -1.77 18.84 -17.95
N GLY A 10 -1.69 17.69 -17.27
CA GLY A 10 -1.31 16.39 -17.85
C GLY A 10 -2.52 15.50 -18.17
N SER A 11 -2.27 14.50 -19.00
CA SER A 11 -3.19 13.38 -19.26
C SER A 11 -3.05 12.29 -18.20
N PHE A 12 -3.93 11.29 -18.22
CA PHE A 12 -3.83 10.11 -17.35
C PHE A 12 -2.57 9.25 -17.62
N LEU A 13 -1.90 9.46 -18.76
CA LEU A 13 -0.66 8.76 -19.12
C LEU A 13 0.56 9.39 -18.44
N ASP A 14 0.49 10.67 -18.09
CA ASP A 14 1.61 11.40 -17.49
C ASP A 14 1.75 11.10 -15.99
N GLY A 15 0.70 10.53 -15.38
CA GLY A 15 0.67 10.11 -13.99
C GLY A 15 -0.64 10.47 -13.29
N LEU A 16 -0.81 9.92 -12.10
CA LEU A 16 -1.95 10.18 -11.22
C LEU A 16 -1.44 10.65 -9.85
N GLU A 17 -2.06 11.70 -9.33
CA GLU A 17 -1.85 12.20 -7.98
C GLU A 17 -3.00 11.77 -7.07
N ALA A 18 -2.66 11.23 -5.90
CA ALA A 18 -3.63 10.83 -4.89
C ALA A 18 -3.99 12.03 -4.00
N ARG A 19 -5.26 12.45 -4.05
CA ARG A 19 -5.82 13.44 -3.12
C ARG A 19 -6.65 12.78 -2.05
N VAL A 20 -6.47 13.27 -0.83
CA VAL A 20 -7.13 12.75 0.37
C VAL A 20 -7.72 13.87 1.19
N VAL A 21 -8.79 13.54 1.90
CA VAL A 21 -9.44 14.42 2.88
C VAL A 21 -9.05 13.99 4.28
N PHE A 22 -8.41 14.89 5.01
CA PHE A 22 -8.17 14.75 6.45
C PHE A 22 -8.82 15.92 7.20
N GLY A 23 -9.60 15.62 8.23
CA GLY A 23 -10.29 16.65 9.01
C GLY A 23 -11.28 17.51 8.19
N GLY A 24 -11.84 16.96 7.11
CA GLY A 24 -12.77 17.68 6.22
C GLY A 24 -12.10 18.58 5.18
N VAL A 25 -10.78 18.72 5.18
CA VAL A 25 -10.04 19.56 4.23
C VAL A 25 -9.35 18.70 3.17
N TRP A 26 -9.52 19.07 1.90
CA TRP A 26 -8.81 18.47 0.77
C TRP A 26 -7.34 18.90 0.79
N LYS A 27 -6.44 17.93 0.68
CA LYS A 27 -5.01 18.16 0.55
C LYS A 27 -4.62 18.15 -0.91
N HIS A 28 -3.96 19.22 -1.37
CA HIS A 28 -3.61 19.36 -2.77
C HIS A 28 -2.34 18.58 -3.11
N SER A 29 -1.40 18.50 -2.17
CA SER A 29 -0.18 17.71 -2.29
C SER A 29 0.03 16.78 -1.10
N LEU A 30 0.66 15.62 -1.34
CA LEU A 30 1.15 14.70 -0.30
C LEU A 30 2.07 15.40 0.71
N SER A 31 2.77 16.45 0.30
CA SER A 31 3.67 17.25 1.13
C SER A 31 2.96 17.98 2.28
N GLU A 32 1.66 18.24 2.17
CA GLU A 32 0.86 18.90 3.21
C GLU A 32 0.44 17.96 4.36
N LEU A 33 0.71 16.67 4.21
CA LEU A 33 0.34 15.65 5.18
C LEU A 33 1.44 15.49 6.24
N SER A 34 1.02 15.26 7.49
CA SER A 34 1.97 14.89 8.54
C SER A 34 2.71 13.60 8.18
N GLY A 35 3.88 13.35 8.78
CA GLY A 35 4.63 12.11 8.54
C GLY A 35 3.77 10.86 8.76
N GLY A 36 3.01 10.83 9.86
CA GLY A 36 2.08 9.72 10.15
C GLY A 36 0.94 9.59 9.14
N GLN A 37 0.36 10.70 8.66
CA GLN A 37 -0.70 10.68 7.64
C GLN A 37 -0.19 10.14 6.30
N ARG A 38 1.04 10.51 5.91
CA ARG A 38 1.68 9.98 4.70
C ARG A 38 1.91 8.47 4.80
N SER A 39 2.43 8.00 5.92
CA SER A 39 2.64 6.57 6.15
C SER A 39 1.32 5.79 6.14
N LEU A 40 0.26 6.32 6.78
CA LEU A 40 -1.06 5.68 6.78
C LEU A 40 -1.68 5.63 5.39
N LEU A 41 -1.54 6.70 4.60
CA LEU A 41 -2.01 6.73 3.22
C LEU A 41 -1.29 5.69 2.36
N ALA A 42 0.04 5.62 2.44
CA ALA A 42 0.85 4.62 1.73
C ALA A 42 0.43 3.20 2.12
N LEU A 43 0.21 2.96 3.42
CA LEU A 43 -0.26 1.68 3.94
C LEU A 43 -1.63 1.29 3.39
N SER A 44 -2.58 2.24 3.39
CA SER A 44 -3.93 2.02 2.88
C SER A 44 -3.90 1.71 1.38
N LEU A 45 -3.04 2.38 0.61
CA LEU A 45 -2.88 2.12 -0.82
C LEU A 45 -2.28 0.73 -1.06
N MET A 46 -1.25 0.36 -0.28
CA MET A 46 -0.65 -0.97 -0.35
C MET A 46 -1.67 -2.07 -0.06
N LEU A 47 -2.45 -1.94 1.03
CA LEU A 47 -3.54 -2.88 1.35
C LEU A 47 -4.59 -2.94 0.22
N ALA A 48 -4.99 -1.80 -0.34
CA ALA A 48 -5.93 -1.77 -1.46
C ALA A 48 -5.42 -2.55 -2.68
N LEU A 49 -4.12 -2.45 -3.00
CA LEU A 49 -3.50 -3.23 -4.06
C LEU A 49 -3.47 -4.73 -3.74
N LEU A 50 -3.14 -5.09 -2.50
CA LEU A 50 -3.15 -6.49 -2.03
C LEU A 50 -4.54 -7.13 -2.18
N LEU A 51 -5.61 -6.38 -1.89
CA LEU A 51 -6.99 -6.85 -2.01
C LEU A 51 -7.50 -6.82 -3.46
N PHE A 52 -7.10 -5.84 -4.28
CA PHE A 52 -7.64 -5.70 -5.63
C PHE A 52 -7.15 -6.79 -6.58
N LYS A 53 -5.85 -7.11 -6.55
CA LYS A 53 -5.27 -8.13 -7.43
C LYS A 53 -4.33 -9.05 -6.67
N PRO A 54 -4.83 -10.13 -6.04
CA PRO A 54 -3.98 -11.04 -5.28
C PRO A 54 -2.90 -11.64 -6.18
N ALA A 55 -1.66 -11.19 -6.00
CA ALA A 55 -0.49 -11.78 -6.63
C ALA A 55 -0.05 -13.03 -5.85
N PRO A 56 0.49 -14.06 -6.52
CA PRO A 56 0.95 -15.29 -5.84
C PRO A 56 2.08 -15.03 -4.83
N LEU A 57 2.80 -13.91 -5.00
CA LEU A 57 3.95 -13.52 -4.19
C LEU A 57 3.96 -12.00 -3.99
N TYR A 58 4.13 -11.56 -2.74
CA TYR A 58 4.40 -10.17 -2.40
C TYR A 58 5.71 -10.08 -1.64
N ILE A 59 6.60 -9.18 -2.07
CA ILE A 59 7.85 -8.89 -1.36
C ILE A 59 7.71 -7.53 -0.71
N LEU A 60 7.71 -7.51 0.61
CA LEU A 60 7.71 -6.27 1.38
C LEU A 60 8.93 -6.25 2.29
N ASP A 61 9.55 -5.09 2.41
CA ASP A 61 10.75 -4.83 3.21
C ASP A 61 10.38 -3.88 4.37
N GLU A 62 10.86 -4.17 5.57
CA GLU A 62 10.67 -3.40 6.82
C GLU A 62 9.23 -3.04 7.26
N VAL A 63 8.18 -3.52 6.58
CA VAL A 63 6.79 -3.17 6.92
C VAL A 63 6.13 -4.10 7.93
N ASP A 64 6.75 -5.24 8.24
CA ASP A 64 6.19 -6.31 9.07
C ASP A 64 6.01 -5.93 10.55
N ALA A 65 6.73 -4.92 11.04
CA ALA A 65 6.46 -4.34 12.37
C ALA A 65 5.13 -3.56 12.43
N ALA A 66 4.70 -3.00 11.29
CA ALA A 66 3.45 -2.23 11.17
C ALA A 66 2.29 -3.05 10.58
N LEU A 67 2.60 -4.15 9.90
CA LEU A 67 1.66 -4.99 9.14
C LEU A 67 1.77 -6.45 9.60
N ASP A 68 0.89 -6.85 10.51
CA ASP A 68 0.76 -8.25 10.91
C ASP A 68 0.34 -9.12 9.71
N THR A 69 1.30 -9.88 9.21
CA THR A 69 1.20 -10.73 8.02
C THR A 69 0.09 -11.78 8.15
N GLN A 70 -0.19 -12.23 9.37
CA GLN A 70 -1.30 -13.16 9.62
C GLN A 70 -2.66 -12.48 9.42
N ASN A 71 -2.83 -11.27 9.94
CA ASN A 71 -4.06 -10.51 9.78
C ASN A 71 -4.32 -10.17 8.31
N ILE A 72 -3.29 -9.81 7.55
CA ILE A 72 -3.42 -9.59 6.09
C ILE A 72 -3.85 -10.86 5.37
N GLY A 73 -3.22 -12.00 5.68
CA GLY A 73 -3.60 -13.29 5.11
C GLY A 73 -5.07 -13.65 5.36
N ARG A 74 -5.59 -13.35 6.56
CA ARG A 74 -7.02 -13.53 6.88
C ARG A 74 -7.93 -12.60 6.08
N ILE A 75 -7.58 -11.32 5.97
CA ILE A 75 -8.37 -10.33 5.22
C ILE A 75 -8.46 -10.70 3.73
N ILE A 76 -7.34 -11.10 3.13
CA ILE A 76 -7.29 -11.50 1.73
C ILE A 76 -8.09 -12.79 1.53
N LYS A 77 -7.95 -13.79 2.42
CA LYS A 77 -8.73 -15.03 2.35
C LYS A 77 -10.24 -14.78 2.50
N ALA A 78 -10.64 -13.81 3.32
CA ALA A 78 -12.04 -13.43 3.48
C ALA A 78 -12.60 -12.77 2.21
N HIS A 79 -11.81 -11.96 1.50
CA HIS A 79 -12.23 -11.32 0.25
C HIS A 79 -12.12 -12.22 -0.98
N HIS A 80 -11.20 -13.20 -0.96
CA HIS A 80 -10.91 -14.11 -2.06
C HIS A 80 -10.87 -15.56 -1.59
N PRO A 81 -12.01 -16.17 -1.25
CA PRO A 81 -12.08 -17.51 -0.64
C PRO A 81 -11.53 -18.62 -1.55
N HIS A 82 -11.49 -18.41 -2.87
CA HIS A 82 -10.97 -19.35 -3.86
C HIS A 82 -9.55 -19.03 -4.33
N SER A 83 -8.94 -17.93 -3.87
CA SER A 83 -7.55 -17.61 -4.19
C SER A 83 -6.62 -18.38 -3.26
N GLN A 84 -5.52 -18.88 -3.83
CA GLN A 84 -4.40 -19.34 -3.00
C GLN A 84 -4.01 -18.17 -2.07
N VAL A 85 -3.81 -18.47 -0.78
CA VAL A 85 -3.31 -17.48 0.18
C VAL A 85 -1.98 -16.96 -0.39
N PRO A 86 -1.89 -15.67 -0.70
CA PRO A 86 -0.69 -15.13 -1.32
C PRO A 86 0.48 -15.32 -0.34
N LYS A 87 1.60 -15.80 -0.87
CA LYS A 87 2.82 -15.94 -0.08
C LYS A 87 3.41 -14.56 0.09
N LEU A 88 3.38 -14.05 1.31
CA LEU A 88 4.15 -12.86 1.65
C LEU A 88 5.58 -13.33 1.94
N VAL A 89 6.50 -12.99 1.06
CA VAL A 89 7.93 -13.22 1.29
C VAL A 89 8.52 -11.96 1.86
N LYS A 90 9.20 -12.10 3.00
CA LYS A 90 9.89 -11.02 3.64
C LYS A 90 11.29 -10.93 3.04
N CYS A 91 11.56 -9.87 2.28
CA CYS A 91 12.94 -9.56 1.90
C CYS A 91 13.44 -8.58 2.95
N ILE A 92 14.33 -9.04 3.83
CA ILE A 92 15.05 -8.14 4.74
C ILE A 92 16.20 -7.56 3.93
N LEU A 93 16.07 -6.33 3.41
CA LEU A 93 17.24 -5.59 2.91
C LEU A 93 17.92 -4.89 4.09
N SER A 94 18.38 -5.67 5.06
CA SER A 94 19.39 -5.17 5.98
C SER A 94 20.69 -5.02 5.21
N HIS A 95 21.35 -3.86 5.35
CA HIS A 95 22.63 -3.49 4.74
C HIS A 95 23.80 -4.48 4.99
N THR A 96 23.54 -5.65 5.59
CA THR A 96 24.56 -6.63 5.97
C THR A 96 24.24 -8.11 5.75
N ARG A 97 23.10 -8.51 5.14
CA ARG A 97 22.91 -9.89 4.62
C ARG A 97 21.56 -10.05 3.92
N THR A 98 21.60 -10.26 2.61
CA THR A 98 20.47 -10.80 1.84
C THR A 98 20.26 -12.26 2.25
N GLN A 99 19.21 -12.56 3.01
CA GLN A 99 18.72 -13.93 3.17
C GLN A 99 17.25 -13.98 2.76
N PHE A 100 16.97 -14.79 1.74
CA PHE A 100 15.62 -15.22 1.40
C PHE A 100 15.25 -16.33 2.39
N ILE A 101 14.25 -16.09 3.22
CA ILE A 101 13.58 -17.11 4.04
C ILE A 101 12.09 -17.06 3.76
#